data_AF-A0A2M7UVI7-F1
#
_entry.id   AF-A0A2M7UVI7-F1
#
_cell.length_a   1.000
_cell.length_b   1.000
_cell.length_c   1.000
_cell.angle_alpha   90.00
_cell.angle_beta   90.00
_cell.angle_gamma   90.00
#
_symmetry.space_group_name_H-M   'P 1'
#
loop_
_entity.id
_entity.type
_entity.pdbx_description
1 polymer ?
#
loop_
_entity_poly.entity_id
_entity_poly.type
_entity_poly.pdbx_seq_one_letter_code
_entity_poly.pdbx_strand_id
1 'polypeptide(L)'
;MLNLRKKYPKFVYENYSYGISKNNLEILFSFRVEPDIYFKPKVVIENVDKSQIERVGDRVLNNLVFNLGLMEIPSYWKATCSPVIEIKASPLNSEQIKWW
;
A
#
# COMPACT_ATOMS: atom_id res chain seq x y z
N MET A 1 -20.62 -4.91 13.32
CA MET A 1 -19.48 -3.95 13.29
C MET A 1 -18.69 -3.92 14.60
N LEU A 2 -19.31 -3.70 15.77
CA LEU A 2 -18.59 -3.53 17.06
C LEU A 2 -17.63 -4.69 17.43
N ASN A 3 -18.03 -5.94 17.14
CA ASN A 3 -17.19 -7.13 17.44
C ASN A 3 -15.93 -7.21 16.58
N LEU A 4 -15.97 -6.73 15.33
CA LEU A 4 -14.80 -6.75 14.45
C LEU A 4 -13.76 -5.72 14.89
N ARG A 5 -14.19 -4.52 15.31
CA ARG A 5 -13.28 -3.47 15.82
C ARG A 5 -12.54 -3.90 17.10
N LYS A 6 -13.17 -4.73 17.93
CA LYS A 6 -12.54 -5.31 19.14
C LYS A 6 -11.57 -6.43 18.78
N LYS A 7 -11.94 -7.28 17.81
CA LYS A 7 -11.09 -8.39 17.34
C LYS A 7 -9.86 -7.89 16.58
N TYR A 8 -10.03 -6.81 15.81
CA TYR A 8 -9.03 -6.21 14.94
C TYR A 8 -8.83 -4.75 15.33
N PRO A 9 -7.99 -4.47 16.34
CA PRO A 9 -7.83 -3.11 16.86
C PRO A 9 -7.03 -2.19 15.94
N LYS A 10 -6.21 -2.74 15.04
CA LYS A 10 -5.30 -1.95 14.20
C LYS A 10 -5.09 -2.60 12.85
N PHE A 11 -5.20 -1.78 11.80
CA PHE A 11 -4.78 -2.10 10.44
C PHE A 11 -3.50 -1.31 10.15
N VAL A 12 -2.44 -1.97 9.68
CA VAL A 12 -1.12 -1.37 9.49
C VAL A 12 -0.68 -1.57 8.06
N TYR A 13 -0.36 -0.47 7.38
CA TYR A 13 0.36 -0.48 6.11
C TYR A 13 1.85 -0.38 6.40
N GLU A 14 2.54 -1.53 6.39
CA GLU A 14 3.90 -1.65 6.91
C GLU A 14 4.95 -1.13 5.95
N ASN A 15 4.91 -1.59 4.69
CA ASN A 15 5.83 -1.17 3.63
C ASN A 15 5.28 -1.59 2.26
N TYR A 16 5.96 -1.19 1.19
CA TYR A 16 5.77 -1.71 -0.15
C TYR A 16 7.10 -2.06 -0.81
N SER A 17 7.05 -2.87 -1.86
CA SER A 17 8.16 -3.09 -2.77
C SER A 17 7.64 -3.18 -4.19
N TYR A 18 8.51 -2.90 -5.15
CA TYR A 18 8.18 -3.07 -6.56
C TYR A 18 9.42 -3.48 -7.35
N GLY A 19 9.19 -4.08 -8.52
CA GLY A 19 10.25 -4.49 -9.43
C GLY A 19 9.73 -4.74 -10.84
N ILE A 20 10.66 -4.83 -11.79
CA ILE A 20 10.32 -5.12 -13.19
C ILE A 20 10.68 -6.56 -13.53
N SER A 21 9.69 -7.31 -13.99
CA SER A 21 9.84 -8.69 -14.43
C SER A 21 9.08 -8.87 -15.75
N LYS A 22 9.75 -9.37 -16.80
CA LYS A 22 9.13 -9.67 -18.11
C LYS A 22 8.23 -8.52 -18.65
N ASN A 23 8.71 -7.29 -18.60
CA ASN A 23 7.97 -6.07 -18.99
C ASN A 23 6.73 -5.75 -18.13
N ASN A 24 6.63 -6.30 -16.93
CA ASN A 24 5.57 -5.99 -15.99
C ASN A 24 6.16 -5.26 -14.78
N LEU A 25 5.49 -4.20 -14.33
CA LEU A 25 5.74 -3.58 -13.04
C LEU A 25 4.94 -4.35 -11.99
N GLU A 26 5.66 -5.12 -11.19
CA GLU A 26 5.10 -5.89 -10.09
C GLU A 26 5.25 -5.09 -8.80
N ILE A 27 4.14 -4.89 -8.09
CA ILE A 27 4.07 -4.13 -6.85
C ILE A 27 3.51 -5.05 -5.77
N LEU A 28 4.15 -5.05 -4.60
CA LEU A 28 3.71 -5.78 -3.41
C LEU A 28 3.50 -4.80 -2.27
N PHE A 29 2.31 -4.82 -1.68
CA PHE A 29 2.01 -4.08 -0.47
C PHE A 29 2.11 -5.02 0.73
N SER A 30 2.64 -4.57 1.88
CA SER A 30 2.69 -5.37 3.10
C SER A 30 1.69 -4.82 4.11
N PHE A 31 0.64 -5.58 4.38
CA PHE A 31 -0.38 -5.22 5.35
C PHE A 31 -0.36 -6.18 6.53
N ARG A 32 -0.60 -5.62 7.71
CA ARG A 32 -0.76 -6.34 8.98
C ARG A 32 -2.04 -5.90 9.65
N VAL A 33 -2.83 -6.84 10.13
CA VAL A 33 -4.00 -6.57 10.98
C VAL A 33 -3.73 -7.24 12.31
N GLU A 34 -3.68 -6.44 13.36
CA GLU A 34 -3.47 -6.96 14.70
C GLU A 34 -4.68 -7.84 15.11
N PRO A 35 -4.44 -8.96 15.82
CA PRO A 35 -3.15 -9.36 16.38
C PRO A 35 -2.23 -10.16 15.43
N ASP A 36 -2.77 -10.89 14.45
CA ASP A 36 -2.07 -12.04 13.85
C ASP A 36 -2.26 -12.24 12.34
N ILE A 37 -2.91 -11.31 11.63
CA ILE A 37 -3.13 -11.44 10.18
C ILE A 37 -2.08 -10.64 9.41
N TYR A 38 -1.42 -11.30 8.46
CA TYR A 38 -0.43 -10.71 7.56
C TYR A 38 -0.74 -11.12 6.14
N PHE A 39 -0.72 -10.16 5.22
CA PHE A 39 -0.95 -10.47 3.82
C PHE A 39 -0.25 -9.46 2.92
N LYS A 40 0.04 -9.90 1.69
CA LYS A 40 0.79 -9.12 0.72
C LYS A 40 0.10 -9.10 -0.65
N PRO A 41 -0.87 -8.21 -0.87
CA PRO A 41 -1.52 -8.14 -2.17
C PRO A 41 -0.52 -7.68 -3.23
N LYS A 42 -0.63 -8.30 -4.40
CA LYS A 42 0.22 -8.04 -5.56
C LYS A 42 -0.60 -7.32 -6.62
N VAL A 43 -0.09 -6.18 -7.09
CA VAL A 43 -0.60 -5.50 -8.28
C VAL A 43 0.42 -5.69 -9.40
N VAL A 44 -0.06 -6.02 -10.59
CA VAL A 44 0.77 -6.16 -11.78
C VAL A 44 0.26 -5.17 -12.82
N ILE A 45 1.11 -4.24 -13.22
CA ILE A 45 0.86 -3.39 -14.37
C ILE A 45 1.61 -4.02 -15.54
N GLU A 46 0.84 -4.50 -16.51
CA GLU A 46 1.38 -5.24 -17.66
C GLU A 46 1.94 -4.29 -18.72
N ASN A 47 2.90 -4.79 -19.51
CA ASN A 47 3.45 -4.09 -20.68
C ASN A 47 4.06 -2.72 -20.38
N VAL A 48 4.73 -2.60 -19.24
CA VAL A 48 5.48 -1.41 -18.85
C VAL A 48 6.89 -1.44 -19.46
N ASP A 49 7.14 -0.49 -20.34
CA ASP A 49 8.45 -0.29 -20.96
C ASP A 49 9.47 0.23 -19.91
N LYS A 50 10.63 -0.43 -19.83
CA LYS A 50 11.72 -0.05 -18.92
C LYS A 50 12.20 1.38 -19.13
N SER A 51 12.26 1.84 -20.38
CA SER A 51 12.66 3.21 -20.72
C SER A 51 11.71 4.26 -20.14
N GLN A 52 10.42 3.93 -20.02
CA GLN A 52 9.42 4.81 -19.42
C GLN A 52 9.65 4.94 -17.92
N ILE A 53 9.99 3.83 -17.25
CA ILE A 53 10.31 3.83 -15.82
C ILE A 53 11.57 4.64 -15.53
N GLU A 54 12.63 4.40 -16.30
CA GLU A 54 13.88 5.16 -16.17
C GLU A 54 13.64 6.67 -16.37
N ARG A 55 12.78 7.04 -17.33
CA ARG A 55 12.40 8.43 -17.59
C ARG A 55 11.61 9.07 -16.45
N VAL A 56 10.71 8.33 -15.82
CA VAL A 56 9.90 8.81 -14.67
C VAL A 56 10.77 9.02 -13.44
N GLY A 57 11.76 8.14 -13.24
CA GLY A 57 12.71 8.19 -12.14
C GLY A 57 12.13 7.70 -10.81
N ASP A 58 13.03 7.25 -9.93
CA ASP A 58 12.66 6.54 -8.71
C ASP A 58 11.79 7.35 -7.75
N ARG A 59 11.98 8.67 -7.67
CA ARG A 59 11.19 9.52 -6.77
C ARG A 59 9.71 9.52 -7.12
N VAL A 60 9.40 9.68 -8.41
CA VAL A 60 8.01 9.73 -8.89
C VAL A 60 7.39 8.34 -8.82
N LEU A 61 8.16 7.31 -9.18
CA LEU A 61 7.69 5.93 -9.09
C LEU A 61 7.40 5.50 -7.64
N ASN A 62 8.27 5.84 -6.69
CA ASN A 62 8.03 5.60 -5.26
C ASN A 62 6.75 6.29 -4.77
N ASN A 63 6.55 7.56 -5.14
CA ASN A 63 5.34 8.28 -4.78
C ASN A 63 4.08 7.64 -5.39
N LEU A 64 4.14 7.20 -6.65
CA LEU A 64 3.04 6.50 -7.30
C LEU A 64 2.69 5.21 -6.55
N VAL A 65 3.69 4.36 -6.29
CA VAL A 65 3.49 3.08 -5.61
C VAL A 65 2.96 3.26 -4.19
N PHE A 66 3.50 4.23 -3.45
CA PHE A 66 3.00 4.55 -2.11
C PHE A 66 1.53 4.96 -2.11
N ASN A 67 1.13 5.86 -3.03
CA ASN A 67 -0.27 6.30 -3.12
C ASN A 67 -1.21 5.17 -3.57
N LEU A 68 -0.75 4.27 -4.45
CA LEU A 68 -1.50 3.05 -4.80
C LEU A 68 -1.73 2.18 -3.57
N GLY A 69 -0.72 2.02 -2.72
CA GLY A 69 -0.86 1.28 -1.47
C GLY A 69 -1.87 1.90 -0.50
N LEU A 70 -1.94 3.23 -0.43
CA LEU A 70 -2.99 3.92 0.34
C LEU A 70 -4.39 3.67 -0.23
N MET A 71 -4.53 3.69 -1.56
CA MET A 71 -5.80 3.42 -2.25
C MET A 71 -6.28 1.96 -2.04
N GLU A 72 -5.37 1.02 -1.81
CA GLU A 72 -5.71 -0.39 -1.53
C GLU A 72 -6.27 -0.60 -0.11
N ILE A 73 -5.94 0.27 0.86
CA ILE A 73 -6.35 0.10 2.26
C ILE A 73 -7.87 -0.08 2.42
N PRO A 74 -8.76 0.75 1.84
CA PRO A 74 -10.20 0.60 2.00
C PRO A 74 -10.75 -0.75 1.53
N SER A 75 -10.11 -1.41 0.56
CA SER A 75 -10.52 -2.73 0.06
C SER A 75 -10.42 -3.79 1.15
N TYR A 76 -9.37 -3.74 1.97
CA TYR A 76 -9.11 -4.72 3.03
C TYR A 76 -9.62 -4.28 4.39
N TRP A 77 -9.52 -2.98 4.70
CA TRP A 77 -9.95 -2.43 5.97
C TRP A 77 -11.43 -2.71 6.26
N LYS A 78 -12.30 -2.69 5.24
CA LYS A 78 -13.73 -3.01 5.36
C LYS A 78 -13.99 -4.39 5.98
N ALA A 79 -13.10 -5.37 5.79
CA ALA A 79 -13.23 -6.71 6.38
C ALA A 79 -12.91 -6.75 7.89
N THR A 80 -12.17 -5.75 8.39
CA THR A 80 -11.69 -5.70 9.77
C THR A 80 -12.40 -4.62 10.59
N CYS A 81 -12.88 -3.56 9.94
CA CYS A 81 -13.41 -2.33 10.56
C CYS A 81 -12.46 -1.74 11.62
N SER A 82 -11.15 -1.94 11.47
CA SER A 82 -10.16 -1.56 12.48
C SER A 82 -10.31 -0.08 12.84
N PRO A 83 -10.40 0.28 14.14
CA PRO A 83 -10.59 1.66 14.55
C PRO A 83 -9.37 2.55 14.26
N VAL A 84 -8.19 1.95 14.11
CA VAL A 84 -6.94 2.64 13.78
C VAL A 84 -6.38 2.09 12.47
N ILE A 85 -6.02 3.00 11.57
CA ILE A 85 -5.20 2.73 10.39
C ILE A 85 -3.85 3.41 10.61
N GLU A 86 -2.78 2.63 10.67
CA GLU A 86 -1.40 3.10 10.87
C GLU A 86 -0.62 2.95 9.57
N ILE A 87 0.05 4.03 9.12
CA ILE A 87 0.85 4.03 7.90
C ILE A 87 2.33 4.13 8.29
N LYS A 88 3.11 3.08 8.03
CA LYS A 88 4.57 2.99 8.30
C LYS A 88 5.42 2.99 7.03
N ALA A 89 4.80 2.74 5.87
CA ALA A 89 5.51 2.48 4.62
C ALA A 89 6.37 3.65 4.11
N SER A 90 6.00 4.89 4.43
CA SER A 90 6.80 6.10 4.16
C SER A 90 6.22 7.26 4.97
N PRO A 91 7.05 8.23 5.43
CA PRO A 91 6.51 9.45 6.02
C PRO A 91 5.70 10.22 4.97
N LEU A 92 4.43 10.49 5.28
CA LEU A 92 3.62 11.42 4.52
C LEU A 92 4.21 12.83 4.67
N ASN A 93 4.40 13.52 3.55
CA ASN A 93 4.74 14.94 3.61
C ASN A 93 3.50 15.78 4.01
N SER A 94 3.72 17.02 4.42
CA SER A 94 2.67 17.92 4.94
C SER A 94 1.52 18.16 3.96
N GLU A 95 1.77 18.04 2.66
CA GLU A 95 0.78 18.22 1.60
C GLU A 95 -0.07 16.96 1.43
N GLN A 96 0.54 15.77 1.49
CA GLN A 96 -0.16 14.49 1.49
C GLN A 96 -1.05 14.31 2.72
N ILE A 97 -0.59 14.75 3.91
CA ILE A 97 -1.42 14.74 5.13
C ILE A 97 -2.66 15.63 5.00
N LYS A 98 -2.58 16.74 4.27
CA LYS A 98 -3.72 17.63 4.06
C LYS A 98 -4.73 17.08 3.05
N TRP A 99 -4.29 16.21 2.16
CA TRP A 99 -5.13 15.65 1.09
C TRP A 99 -5.94 14.44 1.56
N TRP A 100 -5.34 13.56 2.37
CA TRP A 100 -5.97 12.35 2.93
C TRP A 100 -6.75 12.64 4.22
#